data_AF-A0A5J4KS63-F1
#
_entry.id   AF-A0A5J4KS63-F1
#
_cell.length_a   1.000
_cell.length_b   1.000
_cell.length_c   1.000
_cell.angle_alpha   90.00
_cell.angle_beta   90.00
_cell.angle_gamma   90.00
#
_symmetry.space_group_name_H-M   'P 1'
#
loop_
_entity.id
_entity.type
_entity.pdbx_description
1 polymer ?
#
loop_
_entity_poly.entity_id
_entity_poly.type
_entity_poly.pdbx_seq_one_letter_code
_entity_poly.pdbx_strand_id
1 'polypeptide(L)'
;MDFDDELSAQEDQTGSDELLSDDNLRLPASANPLVRLHAVRAWLKRKEKETTMDMGTVALVLQELQISTGSAPLRRRAYQELTERLQSQQNAFQSAQERLATYEEAGEMLEDCVNHVTVGERLLVEYYLQIEDLIQTGLEESNQATTPRLEALFEVQNRIERVGVSYEED
;
A
#
# COMPACT_ATOMS: atom_id res chain seq x y z
N MET A 1 -32.88 -37.03 13.31
CA MET A 1 -32.71 -35.63 12.90
C MET A 1 -31.25 -35.36 13.11
N ASP A 2 -30.51 -35.43 12.01
CA ASP A 2 -29.06 -35.26 11.92
C ASP A 2 -28.91 -33.91 11.21
N PHE A 3 -28.73 -32.85 11.99
CA PHE A 3 -28.80 -31.45 11.53
C PHE A 3 -27.58 -30.63 11.97
N ASP A 4 -26.55 -31.29 12.51
CA ASP A 4 -25.38 -30.61 13.09
C ASP A 4 -24.08 -30.78 12.27
N ASP A 5 -24.06 -31.55 11.18
CA ASP A 5 -22.82 -31.86 10.43
C ASP A 5 -22.69 -31.12 9.07
N GLU A 6 -23.60 -30.21 8.74
CA GLU A 6 -23.57 -29.46 7.46
C GLU A 6 -23.19 -27.97 7.58
N LEU A 7 -22.93 -27.44 8.79
CA LEU A 7 -22.62 -26.01 9.01
C LEU A 7 -21.12 -25.67 9.02
N SER A 8 -20.22 -26.66 8.91
CA SER A 8 -18.77 -26.50 9.11
C SER A 8 -17.93 -26.62 7.84
N ALA A 9 -18.55 -26.58 6.66
CA ALA A 9 -17.85 -26.65 5.37
C ALA A 9 -18.29 -25.57 4.38
N GLN A 10 -18.51 -24.33 4.85
CA GLN A 10 -18.27 -23.20 3.95
C GLN A 10 -16.75 -23.15 3.76
N GLU A 11 -16.24 -23.74 2.68
CA GLU A 11 -14.94 -23.35 2.14
C GLU A 11 -14.92 -21.82 2.12
N ASP A 12 -14.02 -21.21 2.88
CA ASP A 12 -13.74 -19.77 2.80
C ASP A 12 -13.36 -19.50 1.35
N GLN A 13 -14.33 -19.10 0.53
CA GLN A 13 -14.12 -18.74 -0.86
C GLN A 13 -13.35 -17.43 -0.86
N THR A 14 -12.03 -17.52 -0.80
CA THR A 14 -11.12 -16.38 -0.96
C THR A 14 -11.45 -15.72 -2.30
N GLY A 15 -11.84 -14.45 -2.25
CA GLY A 15 -12.23 -13.72 -3.45
C GLY A 15 -11.07 -13.63 -4.44
N SER A 16 -11.36 -13.62 -5.75
CA SER A 16 -10.32 -13.48 -6.79
C SER A 16 -9.45 -12.23 -6.57
N ASP A 17 -10.02 -11.14 -6.09
CA ASP A 17 -9.27 -9.90 -5.81
C ASP A 17 -8.30 -10.08 -4.63
N GLU A 18 -8.66 -10.89 -3.64
CA GLU A 18 -7.81 -11.17 -2.49
C GLU A 18 -6.58 -12.00 -2.93
N LEU A 19 -6.78 -13.03 -3.76
CA LEU A 19 -5.68 -13.80 -4.36
C LEU A 19 -4.78 -12.93 -5.26
N LEU A 20 -5.40 -12.06 -6.06
CA LEU A 20 -4.67 -11.19 -6.97
C LEU A 20 -3.91 -10.08 -6.25
N SER A 21 -4.30 -9.73 -5.02
CA SER A 21 -3.67 -8.67 -4.24
C SER A 21 -2.40 -9.10 -3.50
N ASP A 22 -2.02 -10.38 -3.49
CA ASP A 22 -0.83 -10.88 -2.77
C ASP A 22 0.46 -10.18 -3.24
N ASP A 23 1.28 -9.70 -2.29
CA ASP A 23 2.58 -9.05 -2.54
C ASP A 23 3.56 -9.96 -3.30
N ASN A 24 3.46 -11.28 -3.08
CA ASN A 24 4.31 -12.30 -3.68
C ASN A 24 3.71 -12.92 -4.93
N LEU A 25 2.53 -12.45 -5.37
CA LEU A 25 1.95 -12.93 -6.61
C LEU A 25 2.90 -12.71 -7.78
N ARG A 26 3.15 -13.80 -8.52
CA ARG A 26 3.82 -13.79 -9.81
C ARG A 26 2.87 -14.39 -10.83
N LEU A 27 2.76 -13.74 -11.97
CA LEU A 27 1.93 -14.21 -13.06
C LEU A 27 2.79 -14.86 -14.14
N PRO A 28 2.34 -15.97 -14.75
CA PRO A 28 3.07 -16.61 -15.83
C PRO A 28 3.17 -15.67 -17.03
N ALA A 29 4.19 -15.85 -17.89
CA ALA A 29 4.39 -15.07 -19.11
C ALA A 29 3.13 -15.00 -19.99
N SER A 30 2.38 -16.11 -20.08
CA SER A 30 1.15 -16.25 -20.85
C SER A 30 -0.09 -15.59 -20.21
N ALA A 31 0.02 -15.00 -19.02
CA ALA A 31 -1.10 -14.35 -18.36
C ALA A 31 -1.62 -13.17 -19.18
N ASN A 32 -2.95 -13.15 -19.37
CA ASN A 32 -3.63 -12.09 -20.10
C ASN A 32 -3.29 -10.70 -19.50
N PRO A 33 -2.98 -9.68 -20.33
CA PRO A 33 -2.71 -8.32 -19.85
C PRO A 33 -3.77 -7.76 -18.90
N LEU A 34 -5.04 -8.11 -19.09
CA LEU A 34 -6.13 -7.74 -18.18
C LEU A 34 -5.95 -8.32 -16.77
N VAL A 35 -5.51 -9.57 -16.66
CA VAL A 35 -5.27 -10.20 -15.35
C VAL A 35 -4.12 -9.51 -14.63
N ARG A 36 -3.06 -9.13 -15.36
CA ARG A 36 -1.93 -8.36 -14.81
C ARG A 36 -2.39 -6.98 -14.33
N LEU A 37 -3.21 -6.28 -15.12
CA LEU A 37 -3.82 -5.01 -14.72
C LEU A 37 -4.69 -5.17 -13.46
N HIS A 38 -5.55 -6.19 -13.41
CA HIS A 38 -6.37 -6.48 -12.24
C HIS A 38 -5.53 -6.80 -11.00
N ALA A 39 -4.41 -7.50 -11.17
CA ALA A 39 -3.47 -7.78 -10.08
C ALA A 39 -2.84 -6.51 -9.51
N VAL A 40 -2.47 -5.53 -10.35
CA VAL A 40 -1.98 -4.23 -9.87
C VAL A 40 -3.10 -3.46 -9.16
N ARG A 41 -4.29 -3.38 -9.76
CA ARG A 41 -5.46 -2.69 -9.18
C ARG A 41 -5.87 -3.25 -7.82
N ALA A 42 -5.99 -4.58 -7.71
CA ALA A 42 -6.38 -5.25 -6.48
C ALA A 42 -5.32 -5.02 -5.39
N TRP A 43 -4.04 -5.06 -5.75
CA TRP A 43 -2.94 -4.77 -4.84
C TRP A 43 -2.96 -3.32 -4.34
N LEU A 44 -3.12 -2.33 -5.24
CA LEU A 44 -3.21 -0.90 -4.86
C LEU A 44 -4.36 -0.65 -3.90
N LYS A 45 -5.58 -1.11 -4.24
CA LYS A 45 -6.75 -1.00 -3.35
C LYS A 45 -6.53 -1.64 -1.98
N ARG A 46 -5.83 -2.77 -1.94
CA ARG A 46 -5.47 -3.42 -0.68
C ARG A 46 -4.49 -2.54 0.11
N LYS A 47 -3.45 -2.00 -0.52
CA LYS A 47 -2.47 -1.11 0.12
C LYS A 47 -3.10 0.17 0.66
N GLU A 48 -4.01 0.78 -0.09
CA GLU A 48 -4.81 1.92 0.38
C GLU A 48 -5.59 1.57 1.65
N LYS A 49 -6.29 0.42 1.63
CA LYS A 49 -7.09 -0.06 2.78
C LYS A 49 -6.23 -0.37 3.99
N GLU A 50 -5.12 -1.10 3.81
CA GLU A 50 -4.15 -1.42 4.87
C GLU A 50 -3.58 -0.14 5.48
N THR A 51 -3.10 0.78 4.64
CA THR A 51 -2.53 2.06 5.10
C THR A 51 -3.56 2.92 5.82
N THR A 52 -4.82 2.90 5.38
CA THR A 52 -5.93 3.58 6.06
C THR A 52 -6.18 3.00 7.45
N MET A 53 -6.12 1.67 7.59
CA MET A 53 -6.26 0.99 8.88
C MET A 53 -5.08 1.31 9.81
N ASP A 54 -3.85 1.32 9.29
CA ASP A 54 -2.66 1.68 10.04
C ASP A 54 -2.73 3.12 10.52
N MET A 55 -3.11 4.05 9.63
CA MET A 55 -3.33 5.46 9.98
C MET A 55 -4.40 5.61 11.08
N GLY A 56 -5.50 4.86 10.98
CA GLY A 56 -6.55 4.83 12.02
C GLY A 56 -6.04 4.30 13.36
N THR A 57 -5.21 3.26 13.35
CA THR A 57 -4.61 2.68 14.55
C THR A 57 -3.66 3.67 15.24
N VAL A 58 -2.81 4.35 14.46
CA VAL A 58 -1.93 5.40 14.97
C VAL A 58 -2.73 6.59 15.51
N ALA A 59 -3.83 6.97 14.84
CA ALA A 59 -4.70 8.06 15.30
C ALA A 59 -5.33 7.76 16.67
N LEU A 60 -5.76 6.52 16.91
CA LEU A 60 -6.29 6.09 18.21
C LEU A 60 -5.22 6.20 19.31
N VAL A 61 -4.00 5.72 19.04
CA VAL A 61 -2.88 5.83 19.99
C VAL A 61 -2.55 7.30 20.29
N LEU A 62 -2.54 8.17 19.26
CA LEU A 62 -2.34 9.60 19.45
C LEU A 62 -3.41 10.24 20.34
N GLN A 63 -4.67 9.87 20.13
CA GLN A 63 -5.79 10.36 20.95
C GLN A 63 -5.62 9.94 22.42
N GLU A 64 -5.28 8.68 22.68
CA GLU A 64 -5.03 8.17 24.03
C GLU A 64 -3.88 8.91 24.72
N LEU A 65 -2.78 9.15 24.00
CA LEU A 65 -1.63 9.90 24.52
C LEU A 65 -2.01 11.34 24.86
N GLN A 66 -2.81 12.01 24.02
CA GLN A 66 -3.28 13.38 24.25
C GLN A 66 -4.23 13.49 25.46
N ILE A 67 -5.09 12.48 25.67
CA ILE A 67 -5.94 12.42 26.87
C ILE A 67 -5.06 12.23 28.12
N SER A 68 -4.01 11.40 28.04
CA SER A 68 -3.11 11.14 29.17
C SER A 68 -2.28 12.35 29.59
N THR A 69 -1.90 13.24 28.66
CA THR A 69 -1.21 14.51 28.96
C THR A 69 -2.03 15.47 29.83
N GLY A 70 -3.36 15.33 29.88
CA GLY A 70 -4.24 16.18 30.70
C GLY A 70 -4.35 15.75 32.17
N SER A 71 -3.77 14.60 32.55
CA SER A 71 -3.95 14.00 33.88
C SER A 71 -2.73 14.22 34.79
N ALA A 72 -2.88 15.13 35.77
CA ALA A 72 -1.96 15.42 36.88
C ALA A 72 -0.52 15.85 36.49
N PRO A 73 0.20 16.60 37.37
CA PRO A 73 1.57 17.01 37.08
C PRO A 73 2.51 15.80 37.05
N LEU A 74 3.04 15.50 35.86
CA LEU A 74 4.03 14.44 35.66
C LEU A 74 5.42 14.85 36.16
N ARG A 75 6.19 13.87 36.63
CA ARG A 75 7.63 14.08 36.91
C ARG A 75 8.37 14.32 35.59
N ARG A 76 9.43 15.15 35.62
CA ARG A 76 10.20 15.57 34.42
C ARG A 76 10.58 14.44 33.45
N ARG A 77 11.00 13.27 33.95
CA ARG A 77 11.35 12.11 33.10
C ARG A 77 10.12 11.51 32.38
N ALA A 78 9.02 11.33 33.10
CA ALA A 78 7.78 10.83 32.53
C ALA A 78 7.20 11.79 31.46
N TYR A 79 7.39 13.09 31.66
CA TYR A 79 7.00 14.10 30.66
C TYR A 79 7.86 14.00 29.38
N GLN A 80 9.16 13.79 29.51
CA GLN A 80 10.06 13.58 28.36
C GLN A 80 9.69 12.33 27.57
N GLU A 81 9.51 11.20 28.25
CA GLU A 81 9.08 9.94 27.61
C GLU A 81 7.73 10.08 26.90
N LEU A 82 6.78 10.80 27.49
CA LEU A 82 5.48 11.07 26.88
C LEU A 82 5.59 11.95 25.63
N THR A 83 6.45 12.96 25.66
CA THR A 83 6.69 13.87 24.53
C THR A 83 7.37 13.14 23.37
N GLU A 84 8.37 12.29 23.66
CA GLU A 84 9.04 11.47 22.65
C GLU A 84 8.07 10.48 21.99
N ARG A 85 7.22 9.82 22.80
CA ARG A 85 6.16 8.95 22.28
C ARG A 85 5.17 9.71 21.40
N LEU A 86 4.71 10.88 21.84
CA LEU A 86 3.79 11.71 21.07
C LEU A 86 4.41 12.09 19.72
N GLN A 87 5.67 12.57 19.72
CA GLN A 87 6.37 12.94 18.50
C GLN A 87 6.55 11.74 17.56
N SER A 88 6.93 10.58 18.10
CA SER A 88 7.09 9.36 17.30
C SER A 88 5.77 8.95 16.63
N GLN A 89 4.65 9.05 17.34
CA GLN A 89 3.34 8.69 16.81
C GLN A 89 2.84 9.73 15.79
N GLN A 90 3.13 11.02 16.00
CA GLN A 90 2.83 12.07 15.01
C GLN A 90 3.60 11.85 13.70
N ASN A 91 4.89 11.51 13.79
CA ASN A 91 5.70 11.19 12.62
C ASN A 91 5.18 9.94 11.90
N ALA A 92 4.77 8.90 12.64
CA ALA A 92 4.17 7.69 12.05
C ALA A 92 2.85 8.00 11.33
N PHE A 93 2.00 8.84 11.92
CA PHE A 93 0.75 9.27 11.30
C PHE A 93 1.00 10.03 10.00
N GLN A 94 1.92 10.99 10.03
CA GLN A 94 2.30 11.76 8.84
C GLN A 94 2.86 10.87 7.73
N SER A 95 3.71 9.90 8.09
CA SER A 95 4.27 8.94 7.14
C SER A 95 3.19 8.05 6.51
N ALA A 96 2.23 7.57 7.31
CA ALA A 96 1.11 6.79 6.80
C ALA A 96 0.20 7.61 5.87
N GLN A 97 -0.04 8.88 6.21
CA GLN A 97 -0.80 9.80 5.36
C GLN A 97 -0.12 10.03 4.00
N GLU A 98 1.20 10.26 3.99
CA GLU A 98 1.95 10.44 2.75
C GLU A 98 1.95 9.18 1.88
N ARG A 99 2.10 8.00 2.48
CA ARG A 99 2.01 6.72 1.77
C ARG A 99 0.63 6.49 1.19
N LEU A 100 -0.43 6.77 1.94
CA LEU A 100 -1.81 6.64 1.47
C LEU A 100 -2.06 7.52 0.25
N ALA A 101 -1.70 8.81 0.34
CA ALA A 101 -1.85 9.75 -0.77
C ALA A 101 -1.05 9.28 -2.01
N THR A 102 0.11 8.66 -1.80
CA THR A 102 0.93 8.12 -2.88
C THR A 102 0.28 6.91 -3.54
N TYR A 103 -0.34 6.01 -2.77
CA TYR A 103 -1.07 4.87 -3.35
C TYR A 103 -2.32 5.32 -4.12
N GLU A 104 -3.05 6.32 -3.60
CA GLU A 104 -4.19 6.92 -4.29
C GLU A 104 -3.74 7.58 -5.62
N GLU A 105 -2.68 8.40 -5.60
CA GLU A 105 -2.09 9.01 -6.80
C GLU A 105 -1.65 7.94 -7.80
N ALA A 106 -0.96 6.89 -7.34
CA ALA A 106 -0.55 5.77 -8.19
C ALA A 106 -1.76 5.04 -8.80
N GLY A 107 -2.84 4.87 -8.05
CA GLY A 107 -4.11 4.31 -8.54
C GLY A 107 -4.76 5.17 -9.62
N GLU A 108 -4.85 6.48 -9.40
CA GLU A 108 -5.38 7.42 -10.38
C GLU A 108 -4.57 7.42 -11.67
N MET A 109 -3.23 7.45 -11.58
CA MET A 109 -2.35 7.38 -12.76
C MET A 109 -2.53 6.07 -13.54
N LEU A 110 -2.74 4.94 -12.86
CA LEU A 110 -3.00 3.67 -13.53
C LEU A 110 -4.30 3.73 -14.33
N GLU A 111 -5.35 4.30 -13.75
CA GLU A 111 -6.64 4.48 -14.44
C GLU A 111 -6.52 5.44 -15.62
N ASP A 112 -5.73 6.51 -15.48
CA ASP A 112 -5.42 7.42 -16.59
C ASP A 112 -4.68 6.69 -17.72
N CYS A 113 -3.72 5.82 -17.41
CA CYS A 113 -3.08 4.98 -18.42
C CYS A 113 -4.09 4.06 -19.13
N VAL A 114 -5.01 3.45 -18.38
CA VAL A 114 -6.07 2.59 -18.95
C VAL A 114 -6.99 3.36 -19.90
N ASN A 115 -7.28 4.62 -19.58
CA ASN A 115 -8.16 5.46 -20.40
C ASN A 115 -7.49 5.96 -21.69
N HIS A 116 -6.17 6.16 -21.69
CA HIS A 116 -5.44 6.78 -22.81
C HIS A 116 -4.65 5.77 -23.66
N VAL A 117 -4.44 4.55 -23.18
CA VAL A 117 -3.68 3.49 -23.85
C VAL A 117 -4.61 2.31 -24.09
N THR A 118 -4.59 1.74 -25.30
CA THR A 118 -5.31 0.49 -25.55
C THR A 118 -4.80 -0.60 -24.62
N VAL A 119 -5.72 -1.21 -23.87
CA VAL A 119 -5.41 -2.24 -22.89
C VAL A 119 -4.65 -3.40 -23.55
N GLY A 120 -3.39 -3.53 -23.20
CA GLY A 120 -2.44 -4.49 -23.76
C GLY A 120 -1.12 -4.47 -23.00
N GLU A 121 -0.13 -5.23 -23.46
CA GLU A 121 1.17 -5.37 -22.77
C GLU A 121 1.89 -4.04 -22.55
N ARG A 122 1.66 -3.07 -23.44
CA ARG A 122 2.26 -1.74 -23.40
C ARG A 122 1.75 -0.86 -22.24
N LEU A 123 0.56 -1.12 -21.72
CA LEU A 123 -0.05 -0.31 -20.66
C LEU A 123 0.78 -0.32 -19.38
N LEU A 124 1.17 -1.51 -18.91
CA LEU A 124 1.97 -1.63 -17.68
C LEU A 124 3.40 -1.11 -17.85
N VAL A 125 3.93 -1.16 -19.08
CA VAL A 125 5.23 -0.56 -19.39
C VAL A 125 5.17 0.96 -19.30
N GLU A 126 4.14 1.59 -19.88
CA GLU A 126 3.97 3.04 -19.80
C GLU A 126 3.72 3.50 -18.36
N TYR A 127 2.89 2.76 -17.61
CA TYR A 127 2.68 3.03 -16.19
C TYR A 127 3.96 2.88 -15.37
N TYR A 128 4.77 1.84 -15.63
CA TYR A 128 6.08 1.66 -15.00
C TYR A 128 7.00 2.87 -15.24
N LEU A 129 7.08 3.35 -16.47
CA LEU A 129 7.95 4.49 -16.82
C LEU A 129 7.50 5.79 -16.14
N GLN A 130 6.18 6.00 -15.95
CA GLN A 130 5.68 7.14 -15.19
C GLN A 130 6.04 7.05 -13.71
N ILE A 131 5.92 5.87 -13.10
CA ILE A 131 6.34 5.65 -11.71
C ILE A 131 7.86 5.84 -11.56
N GLU A 132 8.65 5.35 -12.50
CA GLU A 132 10.11 5.54 -12.51
C GLU A 132 10.51 7.02 -12.58
N ASP A 133 9.85 7.82 -13.42
CA ASP A 133 10.07 9.27 -13.52
C ASP A 133 9.74 10.00 -12.20
N LEU A 134 8.65 9.61 -11.52
CA LEU A 134 8.30 10.14 -10.20
C LEU A 134 9.34 9.78 -9.13
N ILE A 135 9.87 8.55 -9.16
CA ILE A 135 10.93 8.11 -8.24
C ILE A 135 12.20 8.92 -8.47
N GLN A 136 12.62 9.09 -9.73
CA GLN A 136 13.81 9.86 -10.08
C GLN A 136 13.67 11.32 -9.62
N THR A 137 12.55 11.96 -9.96
CA THR A 137 12.26 13.34 -9.56
C THR A 137 12.22 13.49 -8.04
N GLY A 138 11.54 12.59 -7.34
CA GLY A 138 11.44 12.64 -5.87
C GLY A 138 12.79 12.41 -5.17
N LEU A 139 13.67 11.57 -5.72
CA LEU A 139 15.03 11.38 -5.22
C LEU A 139 15.87 12.65 -5.39
N GLU A 140 15.76 13.34 -6.53
CA GLU A 140 16.45 14.61 -6.76
C GLU A 140 15.99 15.69 -5.77
N GLU A 141 14.68 15.84 -5.60
CA GLU A 141 14.08 16.81 -4.67
C GLU A 141 14.44 16.54 -3.20
N SER A 142 14.56 15.27 -2.84
CA SER A 142 14.84 14.84 -1.45
C SER A 142 16.34 14.73 -1.14
N ASN A 143 17.24 15.19 -2.02
CA ASN A 143 18.70 14.99 -1.90
C ASN A 143 19.07 13.51 -1.68
N GLN A 144 18.42 12.60 -2.41
CA GLN A 144 18.58 11.14 -2.32
C GLN A 144 18.16 10.53 -0.96
N ALA A 145 17.48 11.29 -0.10
CA ALA A 145 16.89 10.75 1.11
C ALA A 145 15.62 9.97 0.78
N THR A 146 15.49 8.79 1.38
CA THR A 146 14.26 7.99 1.31
C THR A 146 13.16 8.68 2.13
N THR A 147 12.05 8.98 1.48
CA THR A 147 10.84 9.56 2.09
C THR A 147 9.70 8.54 2.06
N PRO A 148 8.66 8.67 2.90
CA PRO A 148 7.50 7.77 2.87
C PRO A 148 6.84 7.68 1.49
N ARG A 149 6.80 8.81 0.75
CA ARG A 149 6.35 8.85 -0.65
C ARG A 149 7.22 7.98 -1.56
N LEU A 150 8.54 8.13 -1.49
CA LEU A 150 9.46 7.33 -2.31
C LEU A 150 9.38 5.83 -1.99
N GLU A 151 9.24 5.47 -0.72
CA GLU A 151 9.05 4.07 -0.31
C GLU A 151 7.79 3.46 -0.95
N ALA A 152 6.66 4.16 -0.90
CA ALA A 152 5.43 3.71 -1.53
C ALA A 152 5.58 3.59 -3.06
N LEU A 153 6.24 4.56 -3.73
CA LEU A 153 6.50 4.47 -5.16
C LEU A 153 7.39 3.27 -5.53
N PHE A 154 8.42 2.97 -4.73
CA PHE A 154 9.24 1.77 -4.92
C PHE A 154 8.42 0.49 -4.73
N GLU A 155 7.49 0.44 -3.77
CA GLU A 155 6.58 -0.71 -3.63
C GLU A 155 5.71 -0.89 -4.88
N VAL A 156 5.16 0.20 -5.44
CA VAL A 156 4.39 0.18 -6.69
C VAL A 156 5.24 -0.31 -7.86
N GLN A 157 6.46 0.21 -8.02
CA GLN A 157 7.39 -0.23 -9.06
C GLN A 157 7.67 -1.73 -8.97
N ASN A 158 8.06 -2.21 -7.78
CA ASN A 158 8.31 -3.62 -7.51
C ASN A 158 7.07 -4.48 -7.81
N ARG A 159 5.87 -3.97 -7.51
CA ARG A 159 4.63 -4.67 -7.83
C ARG A 159 4.47 -4.85 -9.33
N ILE A 160 4.64 -3.78 -10.11
CA ILE A 160 4.52 -3.81 -11.58
C ILE A 160 5.52 -4.80 -12.15
N GLU A 161 6.76 -4.81 -11.68
CA GLU A 161 7.79 -5.75 -12.13
C GLU A 161 7.39 -7.21 -11.87
N ARG A 162 6.90 -7.52 -10.67
CA ARG A 162 6.50 -8.90 -10.30
C ARG A 162 5.37 -9.45 -11.16
N VAL A 163 4.43 -8.59 -11.57
CA VAL A 163 3.28 -9.00 -12.39
C VAL A 163 3.47 -8.67 -13.87
N GLY A 164 4.54 -7.97 -14.25
CA GLY A 164 4.85 -7.54 -15.61
C GLY A 164 5.96 -8.35 -16.27
N VAL A 165 6.93 -8.86 -15.50
CA VAL A 165 8.01 -9.69 -16.05
C VAL A 165 7.45 -11.05 -16.46
N SER A 166 7.53 -11.33 -17.76
CA SER A 166 7.38 -12.68 -18.30
C SER A 166 8.60 -13.50 -17.90
N TYR A 167 8.50 -14.20 -16.77
CA TYR A 167 9.47 -15.25 -16.47
C TYR A 167 9.12 -16.44 -17.38
N GLU A 168 9.76 -16.49 -18.54
CA GLU A 168 10.03 -17.77 -19.20
C GLU A 168 11.18 -18.41 -18.40
N GLU A 169 10.86 -19.40 -17.57
CA GLU A 169 11.88 -20.34 -17.13
C GLU A 169 12.20 -21.27 -18.31
N ASP A 170 13.49 -21.39 -18.63
CA ASP A 170 14.09 -22.37 -19.54
C ASP A 170 13.62 -23.82 -19.27
#